data_AF-M4YLA5-F1
#
_entry.id   AF-M4YLA5-F1
#
_cell.length_a   1.000
_cell.length_b   1.000
_cell.length_c   1.000
_cell.angle_alpha   90.00
_cell.angle_beta   90.00
_cell.angle_gamma   90.00
#
_symmetry.space_group_name_H-M   'P 1'
#
loop_
_entity.id
_entity.type
_entity.pdbx_description
1 polymer ?
#
loop_
_entity_poly.entity_id
_entity_poly.type
_entity_poly.pdbx_seq_one_letter_code
_entity_poly.pdbx_strand_id
1 'polypeptide(L)'
;MDFQIQKYETWLKGNVYISDAYTADSLKKLTKHLLCGGNYRAITEFNTKCKIALTDLWLSDVVEVARKEYGLAWKEKMLAALLDKKKKTTEEKYLQYWLLGLTQKTFNNIDGNTKELPSLLSELEEQLTDTLTSIKREKELDNVWIMMMCGSAALTIRGSDKSKNGKWVERVLLKSMLTLLGFTENKNFWVDLQRDNEVERETDAEVETKRGRIRIELGLIASGNQEVIEDKINRVGPKGVVIFDIVGAKTNIYDTAEKHNVKLIQIRHTMPLTQLYDHLKPLCNFELNEPPTTEKSISKAIDSLDDEVFSEVMHIDTPGL
;
A
#
# COMPACT_ATOMS: atom_id res chain seq x y z
N MET A 1 -18.73 -25.11 -8.61
CA MET A 1 -17.73 -24.97 -7.55
C MET A 1 -17.97 -23.76 -6.65
N ASP A 2 -17.94 -23.99 -5.34
CA ASP A 2 -17.82 -22.95 -4.31
C ASP A 2 -16.33 -22.68 -4.06
N PHE A 3 -15.88 -21.44 -4.32
CA PHE A 3 -14.48 -21.02 -4.15
C PHE A 3 -14.16 -20.58 -2.71
N GLN A 4 -15.03 -20.83 -1.72
CA GLN A 4 -14.77 -20.54 -0.29
C GLN A 4 -14.45 -19.07 0.02
N ILE A 5 -14.90 -18.13 -0.82
CA ILE A 5 -14.51 -16.70 -0.73
C ILE A 5 -15.02 -16.05 0.56
N GLN A 6 -16.27 -16.32 0.95
CA GLN A 6 -16.84 -15.76 2.17
C GLN A 6 -16.08 -16.20 3.44
N LYS A 7 -15.60 -17.45 3.46
CA LYS A 7 -14.76 -17.98 4.53
C LYS A 7 -13.43 -17.24 4.58
N TYR A 8 -12.79 -17.07 3.43
CA TYR A 8 -11.53 -16.33 3.29
C TYR A 8 -11.67 -14.87 3.71
N GLU A 9 -12.71 -14.16 3.29
CA GLU A 9 -12.98 -12.78 3.71
C GLU A 9 -13.16 -12.67 5.23
N THR A 10 -13.84 -13.65 5.84
CA THR A 10 -14.03 -13.70 7.30
C THR A 10 -12.69 -13.88 8.01
N TRP A 11 -11.82 -14.76 7.49
CA TRP A 11 -10.47 -14.92 8.03
C TRP A 11 -9.64 -13.64 7.94
N LEU A 12 -9.66 -12.97 6.78
CA LEU A 12 -8.94 -11.70 6.62
C LEU A 12 -9.43 -10.64 7.60
N LYS A 13 -10.75 -10.44 7.71
CA LYS A 13 -11.36 -9.45 8.61
C LYS A 13 -11.06 -9.73 10.09
N GLY A 14 -11.02 -11.00 10.49
CA GLY A 14 -10.82 -11.39 11.88
C GLY A 14 -9.36 -11.49 12.34
N ASN A 15 -8.40 -11.70 11.41
CA ASN A 15 -7.03 -12.09 11.77
C ASN A 15 -5.94 -11.18 11.21
N VAL A 16 -6.28 -10.23 10.34
CA VAL A 16 -5.31 -9.24 9.84
C VAL A 16 -5.56 -7.93 10.57
N TYR A 17 -4.52 -7.40 11.24
CA TYR A 17 -4.62 -6.18 12.06
C TYR A 17 -5.13 -4.98 11.24
N ILE A 18 -4.74 -4.93 9.97
CA ILE A 18 -5.30 -4.01 8.96
C ILE A 18 -5.77 -4.87 7.78
N SER A 19 -6.95 -5.45 7.93
CA SER A 19 -7.60 -6.26 6.89
C SER A 19 -7.89 -5.43 5.64
N ASP A 20 -8.31 -4.18 5.84
CA ASP A 20 -8.47 -3.16 4.80
C ASP A 20 -7.76 -1.86 5.21
N ALA A 21 -6.66 -1.56 4.51
CA ALA A 21 -5.83 -0.37 4.75
C ALA A 21 -6.51 0.95 4.41
N TYR A 22 -7.66 0.92 3.74
CA TYR A 22 -8.42 2.11 3.33
C TYR A 22 -9.56 2.44 4.31
N THR A 23 -9.80 1.61 5.32
CA THR A 23 -10.80 1.93 6.34
C THR A 23 -10.32 3.03 7.27
N ALA A 24 -11.24 3.91 7.68
CA ALA A 24 -10.94 5.01 8.59
C ALA A 24 -10.28 4.52 9.90
N ASP A 25 -10.75 3.40 10.47
CA ASP A 25 -10.16 2.79 11.66
C ASP A 25 -8.70 2.35 11.45
N SER A 26 -8.41 1.71 10.31
CA SER A 26 -7.05 1.28 9.98
C SER A 26 -6.12 2.48 9.76
N LEU A 27 -6.60 3.51 9.07
CA LEU A 27 -5.86 4.75 8.84
C LEU A 27 -5.61 5.52 10.13
N LYS A 28 -6.57 5.55 11.07
CA LYS A 28 -6.39 6.10 12.42
C LYS A 28 -5.28 5.35 13.17
N LYS A 29 -5.32 4.01 13.18
CA LYS A 29 -4.29 3.17 13.83
C LYS A 29 -2.89 3.43 13.25
N LEU A 30 -2.78 3.47 11.92
CA LEU A 30 -1.51 3.75 11.23
C LEU A 30 -1.00 5.16 11.55
N THR A 31 -1.88 6.16 11.55
CA THR A 31 -1.53 7.55 11.86
C THR A 31 -1.03 7.67 13.29
N LYS A 32 -1.71 7.07 14.27
CA LYS A 32 -1.26 7.03 15.67
C LYS A 32 0.13 6.43 15.79
N HIS A 33 0.35 5.28 15.15
CA HIS A 33 1.64 4.59 15.17
C HIS A 33 2.76 5.44 14.59
N LEU A 34 2.51 6.09 13.44
CA LEU A 34 3.47 6.97 12.78
C LEU A 34 3.78 8.23 13.60
N LEU A 35 2.76 8.90 14.16
CA LEU A 35 2.97 10.10 14.98
C LEU A 35 3.70 9.82 16.29
N CYS A 36 3.65 8.59 16.79
CA CYS A 36 4.43 8.14 17.95
C CYS A 36 5.86 7.68 17.56
N GLY A 37 6.28 7.92 16.32
CA GLY A 37 7.60 7.56 15.80
C GLY A 37 7.79 6.06 15.53
N GLY A 38 6.69 5.34 15.35
CA GLY A 38 6.66 3.92 15.05
C GLY A 38 7.07 3.58 13.61
N ASN A 39 7.50 2.33 13.41
CA ASN A 39 7.88 1.82 12.09
C ASN A 39 6.64 1.31 11.33
N TYR A 40 6.17 2.08 10.33
CA TYR A 40 5.05 1.69 9.45
C TYR A 40 5.27 0.35 8.74
N ARG A 41 6.52 0.08 8.29
CA ARG A 41 6.85 -1.18 7.59
C ARG A 41 6.72 -2.40 8.49
N ALA A 42 6.93 -2.25 9.80
CA ALA A 42 6.75 -3.37 10.72
C ALA A 42 5.28 -3.81 10.77
N ILE A 43 4.35 -2.85 10.79
CA ILE A 43 2.91 -3.14 10.75
C ILE A 43 2.51 -3.72 9.40
N THR A 44 2.93 -3.09 8.30
CA THR A 44 2.52 -3.57 6.97
C THR A 44 3.11 -4.93 6.64
N GLU A 45 4.37 -5.21 6.98
CA GLU A 45 4.97 -6.53 6.75
C GLU A 45 4.30 -7.62 7.59
N PHE A 46 3.93 -7.33 8.85
CA PHE A 46 3.14 -8.27 9.66
C PHE A 46 1.81 -8.59 8.98
N ASN A 47 1.08 -7.56 8.53
CA ASN A 47 -0.19 -7.74 7.82
C ASN A 47 -0.02 -8.51 6.50
N THR A 48 0.99 -8.18 5.71
CA THR A 48 1.30 -8.87 4.45
C THR A 48 1.59 -10.36 4.72
N LYS A 49 2.36 -10.69 5.76
CA LYS A 49 2.63 -12.09 6.15
C LYS A 49 1.36 -12.82 6.57
N CYS A 50 0.51 -12.20 7.38
CA CYS A 50 -0.77 -12.78 7.78
C CYS A 50 -1.68 -13.00 6.57
N LYS A 51 -1.79 -12.02 5.66
CA LYS A 51 -2.56 -12.15 4.42
C LYS A 51 -2.05 -13.33 3.59
N ILE A 52 -0.75 -13.40 3.32
CA ILE A 52 -0.15 -14.51 2.56
C ILE A 52 -0.49 -15.86 3.20
N ALA A 53 -0.29 -16.02 4.52
CA ALA A 53 -0.58 -17.28 5.19
C ALA A 53 -2.05 -17.70 5.07
N LEU A 54 -2.98 -16.74 5.23
CA LEU A 54 -4.41 -17.01 5.09
C LEU A 54 -4.82 -17.27 3.63
N THR A 55 -4.18 -16.60 2.67
CA THR A 55 -4.39 -16.85 1.23
C THR A 55 -3.88 -18.23 0.85
N ASP A 56 -2.70 -18.64 1.32
CA ASP A 56 -2.14 -19.97 1.04
C ASP A 56 -3.04 -21.08 1.60
N LEU A 57 -3.57 -20.89 2.82
CA LEU A 57 -4.57 -21.81 3.40
C LEU A 57 -5.87 -21.83 2.57
N TRP A 58 -6.37 -20.67 2.15
CA TRP A 58 -7.55 -20.59 1.31
C TRP A 58 -7.34 -21.28 -0.05
N LEU A 59 -6.19 -21.10 -0.69
CA LEU A 59 -5.86 -21.78 -1.94
C LEU A 59 -5.80 -23.29 -1.76
N SER A 60 -5.24 -23.77 -0.64
CA SER A 60 -5.27 -25.19 -0.29
C SER A 60 -6.70 -25.72 -0.16
N ASP A 61 -7.58 -25.01 0.56
CA ASP A 61 -8.99 -25.38 0.70
C ASP A 61 -9.71 -25.42 -0.65
N VAL A 62 -9.49 -24.42 -1.51
CA VAL A 62 -10.07 -24.34 -2.85
C VAL A 62 -9.63 -25.52 -3.71
N VAL A 63 -8.33 -25.85 -3.71
CA VAL A 63 -7.79 -26.97 -4.48
C VAL A 63 -8.32 -28.31 -3.94
N GLU A 64 -8.46 -28.46 -2.62
CA GLU A 64 -9.08 -29.65 -2.04
C GLU A 64 -10.53 -29.82 -2.49
N VAL A 65 -11.33 -28.74 -2.49
CA VAL A 65 -12.71 -28.76 -3.01
C VAL A 65 -12.72 -29.11 -4.50
N ALA A 66 -11.85 -28.49 -5.31
CA ALA A 66 -11.77 -28.76 -6.74
C ALA A 66 -11.43 -30.23 -7.02
N ARG A 67 -10.47 -30.81 -6.29
CA ARG A 67 -10.09 -32.22 -6.40
C ARG A 67 -11.21 -33.16 -6.01
N LYS A 68 -11.96 -32.84 -4.94
CA LYS A 68 -13.13 -33.61 -4.54
C LYS A 68 -14.25 -33.55 -5.58
N GLU A 69 -14.48 -32.40 -6.21
CA GLU A 69 -15.55 -32.19 -7.20
C GLU A 69 -15.18 -32.75 -8.59
N TYR A 70 -13.93 -32.62 -9.02
CA TYR A 70 -13.49 -32.84 -10.41
C TYR A 70 -12.42 -33.92 -10.59
N GLY A 71 -11.87 -34.48 -9.52
CA GLY A 71 -10.85 -35.53 -9.59
C GLY A 71 -9.55 -35.05 -10.23
N LEU A 72 -9.02 -35.80 -11.20
CA LEU A 72 -7.76 -35.49 -11.87
C LEU A 72 -7.85 -34.24 -12.76
N ALA A 73 -9.01 -33.99 -13.37
CA ALA A 73 -9.25 -32.86 -14.28
C ALA A 73 -9.60 -31.56 -13.52
N TRP A 74 -9.16 -31.43 -12.26
CA TRP A 74 -9.58 -30.33 -11.40
C TRP A 74 -9.09 -28.98 -11.89
N LYS A 75 -7.93 -28.91 -12.55
CA LYS A 75 -7.32 -27.66 -13.02
C LYS A 75 -8.15 -27.06 -14.16
N GLU A 76 -8.44 -27.86 -15.17
CA GLU A 76 -9.18 -27.45 -16.36
C GLU A 76 -10.64 -27.14 -16.03
N LYS A 77 -11.27 -27.97 -15.19
CA LYS A 77 -12.66 -27.75 -14.75
C LYS A 77 -12.78 -26.53 -13.85
N MET A 78 -11.82 -26.29 -12.97
CA MET A 78 -11.76 -25.09 -12.14
C MET A 78 -11.55 -23.83 -12.99
N LEU A 79 -10.64 -23.86 -13.96
CA LEU A 79 -10.44 -22.74 -14.89
C LEU A 79 -11.70 -22.47 -15.71
N ALA A 80 -12.32 -23.50 -16.27
CA ALA A 80 -13.57 -23.35 -17.01
C ALA A 80 -14.68 -22.73 -16.15
N ALA A 81 -14.84 -23.20 -14.90
CA ALA A 81 -15.80 -22.65 -13.95
C ALA A 81 -15.53 -21.17 -13.60
N LEU A 82 -14.25 -20.76 -13.52
CA LEU A 82 -13.89 -19.35 -13.36
C LEU A 82 -14.26 -18.56 -14.61
N LEU A 83 -13.88 -19.04 -15.80
CA LEU A 83 -14.11 -18.33 -17.06
C LEU A 83 -15.61 -18.12 -17.35
N ASP A 84 -16.46 -19.12 -17.09
CA ASP A 84 -17.92 -19.07 -17.32
C ASP A 84 -18.65 -18.04 -16.45
N LYS A 85 -18.07 -17.62 -15.31
CA LYS A 85 -18.69 -16.59 -14.46
C LYS A 85 -18.68 -15.23 -15.16
N LYS A 86 -19.88 -14.71 -15.48
CA LYS A 86 -20.08 -13.36 -16.04
C LYS A 86 -19.62 -12.24 -15.10
N LYS A 87 -19.92 -12.36 -13.80
CA LYS A 87 -19.46 -11.42 -12.77
C LYS A 87 -18.53 -12.17 -11.83
N LYS A 88 -17.28 -11.73 -11.79
CA LYS A 88 -16.23 -12.27 -10.93
C LYS A 88 -15.92 -11.27 -9.82
N THR A 89 -15.81 -11.78 -8.60
CA THR A 89 -15.16 -11.09 -7.48
C THR A 89 -13.68 -10.82 -7.80
N THR A 90 -13.03 -9.98 -6.99
CA THR A 90 -11.60 -9.69 -7.13
C THR A 90 -10.76 -10.96 -6.95
N GLU A 91 -11.13 -11.77 -5.96
CA GLU A 91 -10.51 -13.04 -5.61
C GLU A 91 -10.60 -14.04 -6.77
N GLU A 92 -11.76 -14.16 -7.42
CA GLU A 92 -11.94 -15.02 -8.59
C GLU A 92 -11.13 -14.54 -9.80
N LYS A 93 -11.05 -13.20 -10.00
CA LYS A 93 -10.19 -12.62 -11.05
C LYS A 93 -8.72 -12.90 -10.79
N TYR A 94 -8.28 -12.95 -9.53
CA TYR A 94 -6.90 -13.32 -9.22
C TYR A 94 -6.67 -14.82 -9.36
N LEU A 95 -7.62 -15.64 -8.91
CA LEU A 95 -7.54 -17.08 -8.93
C LEU A 95 -7.35 -17.65 -10.34
N GLN A 96 -7.98 -17.04 -11.36
CA GLN A 96 -7.75 -17.45 -12.76
C GLN A 96 -6.29 -17.27 -13.20
N TYR A 97 -5.55 -16.29 -12.68
CA TYR A 97 -4.13 -16.11 -13.02
C TYR A 97 -3.23 -16.96 -12.11
N TRP A 98 -3.55 -17.01 -10.82
CA TRP A 98 -2.78 -17.79 -9.86
C TRP A 98 -2.80 -19.28 -10.18
N LEU A 99 -3.91 -19.80 -10.71
CA LEU A 99 -4.01 -21.18 -11.20
C LEU A 99 -2.95 -21.51 -12.27
N LEU A 100 -2.48 -20.52 -13.03
CA LEU A 100 -1.41 -20.66 -14.03
C LEU A 100 -0.03 -20.25 -13.50
N GLY A 101 0.12 -20.02 -12.19
CA GLY A 101 1.39 -19.51 -11.66
C GLY A 101 1.72 -18.09 -12.13
N LEU A 102 0.71 -17.27 -12.45
CA LEU A 102 0.87 -15.90 -12.92
C LEU A 102 0.22 -14.89 -11.99
N THR A 103 0.78 -13.67 -11.96
CA THR A 103 0.05 -12.49 -11.50
C THR A 103 -0.65 -11.82 -12.68
N GLN A 104 -1.72 -11.05 -12.43
CA GLN A 104 -2.36 -10.26 -13.49
C GLN A 104 -1.37 -9.34 -14.22
N LYS A 105 -0.41 -8.75 -13.48
CA LYS A 105 0.65 -7.94 -14.08
C LYS A 105 1.56 -8.74 -15.00
N THR A 106 1.93 -9.96 -14.59
CA THR A 106 2.78 -10.84 -15.42
C THR A 106 2.05 -11.24 -16.69
N PHE A 107 0.76 -11.59 -16.57
CA PHE A 107 -0.11 -11.90 -17.70
C PHE A 107 -0.22 -10.72 -18.69
N ASN A 108 -0.41 -9.49 -18.18
CA ASN A 108 -0.44 -8.30 -19.02
C ASN A 108 0.92 -8.03 -19.69
N ASN A 109 2.04 -8.29 -19.00
CA ASN A 109 3.38 -8.07 -19.54
C ASN A 109 3.74 -9.03 -20.69
N ILE A 110 3.08 -10.18 -20.78
CA ILE A 110 3.22 -11.12 -21.90
C ILE A 110 2.15 -10.90 -22.98
N ASP A 111 1.42 -9.78 -22.93
CA ASP A 111 0.31 -9.43 -23.83
C ASP A 111 -0.79 -10.52 -23.90
N GLY A 112 -1.03 -11.18 -22.76
CA GLY A 112 -1.92 -12.35 -22.72
C GLY A 112 -3.40 -12.00 -22.92
N ASN A 113 -4.11 -12.89 -23.61
CA ASN A 113 -5.56 -12.82 -23.79
C ASN A 113 -6.28 -13.86 -22.91
N THR A 114 -7.36 -13.50 -22.22
CA THR A 114 -8.07 -14.44 -21.32
C THR A 114 -8.58 -15.70 -22.05
N LYS A 115 -8.74 -15.63 -23.38
CA LYS A 115 -9.05 -16.78 -24.24
C LYS A 115 -7.92 -17.80 -24.36
N GLU A 116 -6.68 -17.41 -24.08
CA GLU A 116 -5.47 -18.23 -24.13
C GLU A 116 -5.20 -18.94 -22.79
N LEU A 117 -5.92 -18.59 -21.72
CA LEU A 117 -5.72 -19.23 -20.42
C LEU A 117 -5.85 -20.77 -20.48
N PRO A 118 -6.78 -21.39 -21.23
CA PRO A 118 -6.82 -22.84 -21.36
C PRO A 118 -5.57 -23.43 -22.03
N SER A 119 -5.01 -22.80 -23.06
CA SER A 119 -3.79 -23.31 -23.71
C SER A 119 -2.56 -23.13 -22.81
N LEU A 120 -2.43 -21.97 -22.17
CA LEU A 120 -1.36 -21.71 -21.21
C LEU A 120 -1.41 -22.68 -20.01
N LEU A 121 -2.60 -23.09 -19.57
CA LEU A 121 -2.75 -24.10 -18.53
C LEU A 121 -2.19 -25.46 -18.98
N SER A 122 -2.52 -25.90 -20.20
CA SER A 122 -2.01 -27.15 -20.76
C SER A 122 -0.50 -27.11 -20.98
N GLU A 123 0.03 -26.00 -21.49
CA GLU A 123 1.48 -25.81 -21.66
C GLU A 123 2.23 -25.84 -20.32
N LEU A 124 1.67 -25.22 -19.27
CA LEU A 124 2.24 -25.29 -17.93
C LEU A 124 2.24 -26.73 -17.39
N GLU A 125 1.17 -27.50 -17.64
CA GLU A 125 1.10 -28.89 -17.19
C GLU A 125 2.15 -29.78 -17.85
N GLU A 126 2.33 -29.62 -19.16
CA GLU A 126 3.38 -30.31 -19.91
C GLU A 126 4.77 -29.94 -19.36
N GLN A 127 5.07 -28.64 -19.22
CA GLN A 127 6.36 -28.17 -18.71
C GLN A 127 6.66 -28.67 -17.29
N LEU A 128 5.68 -28.63 -16.38
CA LEU A 128 5.85 -29.12 -15.01
C LEU A 128 6.02 -30.64 -14.97
N THR A 129 5.26 -31.37 -15.80
CA THR A 129 5.40 -32.82 -15.91
C THR A 129 6.78 -33.19 -16.40
N ASP A 130 7.26 -32.59 -17.49
CA ASP A 130 8.59 -32.83 -18.03
C ASP A 130 9.69 -32.51 -17.00
N THR A 131 9.56 -31.37 -16.32
CA THR A 131 10.48 -30.96 -15.26
C THR A 131 10.53 -32.00 -14.14
N LEU A 132 9.37 -32.47 -13.67
CA LEU A 132 9.29 -33.46 -12.60
C LEU A 132 9.75 -34.85 -13.03
N THR A 133 9.48 -35.25 -14.27
CA THR A 133 9.99 -36.49 -14.85
C THR A 133 11.52 -36.49 -14.92
N SER A 134 12.13 -35.35 -15.28
CA SER A 134 13.60 -35.24 -15.34
C SER A 134 14.28 -35.50 -13.99
N ILE A 135 13.58 -35.26 -12.88
CA ILE A 135 14.06 -35.50 -11.51
C ILE A 135 13.36 -36.68 -10.80
N LYS A 136 12.55 -37.48 -11.52
CA LYS A 136 11.82 -38.65 -11.01
C LYS A 136 10.87 -38.34 -9.83
N ARG A 137 10.13 -37.22 -9.94
CA ARG A 137 9.19 -36.73 -8.90
C ARG A 137 7.80 -36.41 -9.46
N GLU A 138 7.33 -37.16 -10.46
CA GLU A 138 6.05 -36.96 -11.16
C GLU A 138 4.84 -36.91 -10.21
N LYS A 139 4.90 -37.67 -9.11
CA LYS A 139 3.85 -37.68 -8.07
C LYS A 139 3.67 -36.35 -7.34
N GLU A 140 4.61 -35.42 -7.49
CA GLU A 140 4.61 -34.11 -6.83
C GLU A 140 3.93 -33.02 -7.67
N LEU A 141 3.38 -33.35 -8.85
CA LEU A 141 2.80 -32.36 -9.78
C LEU A 141 1.81 -31.42 -9.09
N ASP A 142 0.87 -31.97 -8.33
CA ASP A 142 -0.11 -31.14 -7.62
C ASP A 142 0.51 -30.31 -6.49
N ASN A 143 1.56 -30.80 -5.82
CA ASN A 143 2.26 -30.03 -4.79
C ASN A 143 3.00 -28.84 -5.41
N VAL A 144 3.70 -29.06 -6.53
CA VAL A 144 4.34 -27.97 -7.29
C VAL A 144 3.31 -26.98 -7.81
N TRP A 145 2.16 -27.47 -8.28
CA TRP A 145 1.08 -26.61 -8.75
C TRP A 145 0.57 -25.65 -7.68
N ILE A 146 0.26 -26.19 -6.48
CA ILE A 146 -0.17 -25.36 -5.34
C ILE A 146 0.93 -24.37 -4.96
N MET A 147 2.20 -24.79 -4.94
CA MET A 147 3.32 -23.87 -4.66
C MET A 147 3.42 -22.74 -5.68
N MET A 148 3.17 -23.00 -6.96
CA MET A 148 3.12 -21.97 -8.02
C MET A 148 1.95 -21.00 -7.81
N MET A 149 0.78 -21.52 -7.43
CA MET A 149 -0.39 -20.70 -7.08
C MET A 149 -0.08 -19.79 -5.89
N CYS A 150 0.45 -20.34 -4.79
CA CYS A 150 0.82 -19.58 -3.59
C CYS A 150 1.92 -18.56 -3.88
N GLY A 151 2.94 -18.92 -4.67
CA GLY A 151 4.00 -17.99 -5.09
C GLY A 151 3.44 -16.79 -5.87
N SER A 152 2.48 -17.02 -6.75
CA SER A 152 1.80 -15.97 -7.51
C SER A 152 0.92 -15.10 -6.63
N ALA A 153 0.19 -15.70 -5.70
CA ALA A 153 -0.61 -14.98 -4.72
C ALA A 153 0.27 -14.07 -3.83
N ALA A 154 1.40 -14.58 -3.34
CA ALA A 154 2.35 -13.79 -2.56
C ALA A 154 2.91 -12.60 -3.34
N LEU A 155 3.23 -12.77 -4.63
CA LEU A 155 3.66 -11.67 -5.50
C LEU A 155 2.55 -10.62 -5.71
N THR A 156 1.31 -11.06 -5.93
CA THR A 156 0.16 -10.16 -6.03
C THR A 156 -0.02 -9.35 -4.75
N ILE A 157 -0.03 -10.00 -3.58
CA ILE A 157 -0.25 -9.34 -2.28
C ILE A 157 0.87 -8.33 -1.98
N ARG A 158 2.13 -8.73 -2.13
CA ARG A 158 3.28 -7.84 -1.91
C ARG A 158 3.31 -6.67 -2.90
N GLY A 159 2.90 -6.90 -4.15
CA GLY A 159 2.80 -5.86 -5.17
C GLY A 159 1.69 -4.85 -4.90
N SER A 160 0.51 -5.31 -4.47
CA SER A 160 -0.63 -4.44 -4.15
C SER A 160 -0.39 -3.63 -2.87
N ASP A 161 0.20 -4.23 -1.85
CA ASP A 161 0.43 -3.57 -0.56
C ASP A 161 1.46 -2.43 -0.65
N LYS A 162 2.42 -2.50 -1.58
CA LYS A 162 3.50 -1.50 -1.72
C LYS A 162 3.04 -0.20 -2.40
N SER A 163 2.18 -0.27 -3.41
CA SER A 163 1.87 0.87 -4.29
C SER A 163 0.66 1.68 -3.82
N LYS A 164 -0.40 1.01 -3.35
CA LYS A 164 -1.66 1.67 -3.01
C LYS A 164 -1.71 2.15 -1.56
N ASN A 165 -1.12 1.40 -0.62
CA ASN A 165 -1.14 1.77 0.80
C ASN A 165 -0.21 2.95 1.13
N GLY A 166 0.86 3.16 0.35
CA GLY A 166 1.85 4.22 0.60
C GLY A 166 1.24 5.62 0.45
N LYS A 167 0.78 5.96 -0.76
CA LYS A 167 0.25 7.31 -1.08
C LYS A 167 -0.92 7.71 -0.18
N TRP A 168 -1.81 6.75 0.11
CA TRP A 168 -2.96 6.98 0.98
C TRP A 168 -2.56 7.30 2.42
N VAL A 169 -1.63 6.52 2.98
CA VAL A 169 -1.16 6.75 4.34
C VAL A 169 -0.36 8.05 4.43
N GLU A 170 0.42 8.38 3.39
CA GLU A 170 1.16 9.64 3.32
C GLU A 170 0.22 10.85 3.36
N ARG A 171 -0.82 10.83 2.54
CA ARG A 171 -1.83 11.89 2.51
C ARG A 171 -2.59 12.02 3.82
N VAL A 172 -3.10 10.92 4.37
CA VAL A 172 -3.88 10.92 5.62
C VAL A 172 -3.03 11.36 6.81
N LEU A 173 -1.78 10.92 6.87
CA LEU A 173 -0.83 11.35 7.89
C LEU A 173 -0.65 12.87 7.81
N LEU A 174 -0.38 13.40 6.62
CA LEU A 174 -0.15 14.82 6.40
C LEU A 174 -1.40 15.66 6.75
N LYS A 175 -2.58 15.25 6.27
CA LYS A 175 -3.87 15.88 6.59
C LYS A 175 -4.12 15.87 8.10
N SER A 176 -3.88 14.75 8.76
CA SER A 176 -4.04 14.62 10.22
C SER A 176 -3.08 15.55 10.97
N MET A 177 -1.82 15.61 10.57
CA MET A 177 -0.83 16.51 11.19
C MET A 177 -1.27 17.97 11.08
N LEU A 178 -1.63 18.43 9.88
CA LEU A 178 -2.01 19.83 9.64
C LEU A 178 -3.31 20.19 10.38
N THR A 179 -4.34 19.34 10.32
CA THR A 179 -5.60 19.56 11.04
C THR A 179 -5.36 19.63 12.55
N LEU A 180 -4.53 18.76 13.12
CA LEU A 180 -4.17 18.83 14.54
C LEU A 180 -3.49 20.14 14.93
N LEU A 181 -2.66 20.70 14.05
CA LEU A 181 -1.99 22.00 14.26
C LEU A 181 -2.91 23.21 14.05
N GLY A 182 -4.18 23.01 13.69
CA GLY A 182 -5.17 24.07 13.51
C GLY A 182 -5.30 24.58 12.07
N PHE A 183 -4.72 23.88 11.10
CA PHE A 183 -4.99 24.15 9.70
C PHE A 183 -6.38 23.62 9.29
N THR A 184 -6.97 24.25 8.27
CA THR A 184 -8.27 23.94 7.67
C THR A 184 -8.10 23.76 6.17
N GLU A 185 -8.50 22.58 5.67
CA GLU A 185 -8.34 22.20 4.27
C GLU A 185 -9.10 23.17 3.37
N ASN A 186 -8.55 23.48 2.20
CA ASN A 186 -9.06 24.46 1.24
C ASN A 186 -9.10 25.92 1.72
N LYS A 187 -8.62 26.20 2.94
CA LYS A 187 -8.50 27.57 3.49
C LYS A 187 -7.04 27.99 3.65
N ASN A 188 -6.28 27.25 4.46
CA ASN A 188 -4.88 27.56 4.75
C ASN A 188 -3.94 26.36 4.52
N PHE A 189 -4.48 25.22 4.06
CA PHE A 189 -3.69 24.17 3.42
C PHE A 189 -4.48 23.48 2.31
N TRP A 190 -3.74 22.89 1.36
CA TRP A 190 -4.26 22.14 0.23
C TRP A 190 -3.44 20.87 0.06
N VAL A 191 -4.08 19.75 -0.28
CA VAL A 191 -3.45 18.45 -0.50
C VAL A 191 -3.66 17.99 -1.95
N ASP A 192 -2.79 17.13 -2.45
CA ASP A 192 -2.87 16.55 -3.81
C ASP A 192 -3.02 17.61 -4.91
N LEU A 193 -2.22 18.67 -4.83
CA LEU A 193 -2.23 19.74 -5.82
C LEU A 193 -1.71 19.22 -7.17
N GLN A 194 -2.62 19.10 -8.14
CA GLN A 194 -2.28 18.77 -9.52
C GLN A 194 -1.58 19.95 -10.19
N ARG A 195 -0.43 19.66 -10.83
CA ARG A 195 0.31 20.47 -11.81
C ARG A 195 0.08 21.98 -11.74
N ASP A 196 1.03 22.70 -11.13
CA ASP A 196 1.15 24.15 -11.30
C ASP A 196 2.13 24.49 -12.44
N ASN A 197 1.91 25.61 -13.14
CA ASN A 197 2.71 26.04 -14.30
C ASN A 197 4.16 26.44 -13.94
N GLU A 198 4.49 26.59 -12.66
CA GLU A 198 5.84 26.99 -12.20
C GLU A 198 6.78 25.80 -11.94
N VAL A 199 6.24 24.61 -11.65
CA VAL A 199 7.03 23.39 -11.41
C VAL A 199 6.23 22.21 -11.97
N GLU A 200 6.73 21.57 -13.03
CA GLU A 200 6.04 20.53 -13.83
C GLU A 200 5.68 19.22 -13.06
N ARG A 201 5.46 19.23 -11.74
CA ARG A 201 5.26 18.01 -10.92
C ARG A 201 4.30 18.22 -9.73
N GLU A 202 3.59 17.15 -9.38
CA GLU A 202 2.66 17.06 -8.22
C GLU A 202 3.38 17.31 -6.89
N THR A 203 2.70 17.97 -5.95
CA THR A 203 3.16 18.19 -4.56
C THR A 203 2.16 17.60 -3.57
N ASP A 204 2.66 16.94 -2.50
CA ASP A 204 1.79 16.27 -1.52
C ASP A 204 0.88 17.26 -0.75
N ALA A 205 1.42 18.40 -0.28
CA ALA A 205 0.61 19.51 0.22
C ALA A 205 1.28 20.89 0.11
N GLU A 206 0.46 21.94 0.18
CA GLU A 206 0.88 23.32 0.42
C GLU A 206 0.21 23.88 1.66
N VAL A 207 0.95 24.70 2.41
CA VAL A 207 0.43 25.44 3.56
C VAL A 207 0.64 26.93 3.40
N GLU A 208 -0.35 27.71 3.81
CA GLU A 208 -0.30 29.18 3.78
C GLU A 208 0.60 29.72 4.91
N THR A 209 1.43 30.70 4.56
CA THR A 209 2.33 31.41 5.48
C THR A 209 2.19 32.92 5.28
N LYS A 210 2.77 33.71 6.19
CA LYS A 210 2.88 35.18 6.08
C LYS A 210 3.52 35.68 4.79
N ARG A 211 4.30 34.84 4.10
CA ARG A 211 5.13 35.22 2.94
C ARG A 211 4.76 34.44 1.67
N GLY A 212 3.56 33.88 1.60
CA GLY A 212 3.10 33.02 0.50
C GLY A 212 2.91 31.58 0.96
N ARG A 213 2.98 30.63 0.04
CA ARG A 213 2.83 29.21 0.36
C ARG A 213 4.17 28.52 0.46
N ILE A 214 4.25 27.50 1.31
CA ILE A 214 5.37 26.56 1.31
C ILE A 214 4.84 25.15 1.05
N ARG A 215 5.68 24.33 0.44
CA ARG A 215 5.33 22.96 0.08
C ARG A 215 5.79 21.98 1.15
N ILE A 216 5.01 20.93 1.34
CA ILE A 216 5.32 19.81 2.21
C ILE A 216 5.27 18.54 1.37
N GLU A 217 6.38 17.81 1.34
CA GLU A 217 6.47 16.47 0.77
C GLU A 217 6.59 15.46 1.90
N LEU A 218 5.90 14.33 1.77
CA LEU A 218 5.97 13.23 2.72
C LEU A 218 6.43 11.97 1.98
N GLY A 219 7.42 11.27 2.53
CA GLY A 219 7.91 10.01 1.98
C GLY A 219 8.12 8.97 3.07
N LEU A 220 7.27 7.94 3.12
CA LEU A 220 7.42 6.80 4.04
C LEU A 220 8.49 5.82 3.53
N ILE A 221 9.71 6.31 3.30
CA ILE A 221 10.82 5.58 2.67
C ILE A 221 11.83 5.12 3.72
N ALA A 222 12.22 3.84 3.66
CA ALA A 222 13.15 3.24 4.61
C ALA A 222 14.59 3.60 4.25
N SER A 223 15.47 3.40 5.23
CA SER A 223 16.92 3.45 5.08
C SER A 223 17.38 2.76 3.79
N GLY A 224 18.13 3.47 2.94
CA GLY A 224 18.77 2.91 1.74
C GLY A 224 18.46 3.65 0.44
N ASN A 225 17.39 4.45 0.40
CA ASN A 225 16.99 5.20 -0.79
C ASN A 225 17.14 6.71 -0.57
N GLN A 226 18.39 7.16 -0.45
CA GLN A 226 18.72 8.56 -0.21
C GLN A 226 18.25 9.45 -1.38
N GLU A 227 18.39 8.94 -2.60
CA GLU A 227 18.06 9.60 -3.85
C GLU A 227 16.60 10.04 -3.92
N VAL A 228 15.68 9.28 -3.31
CA VAL A 228 14.26 9.64 -3.34
C VAL A 228 13.96 10.81 -2.41
N ILE A 229 14.68 10.92 -1.29
CA ILE A 229 14.56 12.06 -0.38
C ILE A 229 15.22 13.29 -0.99
N GLU A 230 16.36 13.14 -1.65
CA GLU A 230 17.01 14.23 -2.39
C GLU A 230 16.11 14.77 -3.51
N ASP A 231 15.44 13.88 -4.25
CA ASP A 231 14.45 14.27 -5.25
C ASP A 231 13.28 15.05 -4.60
N LYS A 232 12.78 14.62 -3.43
CA LYS A 232 11.76 15.38 -2.67
C LYS A 232 12.27 16.75 -2.19
N ILE A 233 13.52 16.87 -1.75
CA ILE A 233 14.14 18.16 -1.37
C ILE A 233 14.12 19.13 -2.56
N ASN A 234 14.43 18.66 -3.76
CA ASN A 234 14.41 19.49 -4.96
C ASN A 234 12.98 19.91 -5.38
N ARG A 235 11.95 19.14 -5.01
CA ARG A 235 10.55 19.41 -5.37
C ARG A 235 9.88 20.46 -4.48
N VAL A 236 10.17 20.45 -3.18
CA VAL A 236 9.49 21.35 -2.22
C VAL A 236 9.88 22.82 -2.39
N GLY A 237 11.02 23.09 -3.01
CA GLY A 237 11.54 24.45 -3.15
C GLY A 237 11.99 25.08 -1.82
N PRO A 238 12.44 26.35 -1.85
CA PRO A 238 13.00 27.02 -0.68
C PRO A 238 12.00 27.14 0.47
N LYS A 239 12.44 26.87 1.70
CA LYS A 239 11.60 26.84 2.93
C LYS A 239 10.53 25.75 2.94
N GLY A 240 10.59 24.83 1.98
CA GLY A 240 9.75 23.65 1.98
C GLY A 240 10.10 22.69 3.12
N VAL A 241 9.21 21.72 3.34
CA VAL A 241 9.36 20.71 4.38
C VAL A 241 9.34 19.33 3.74
N VAL A 242 10.31 18.48 4.08
CA VAL A 242 10.28 17.07 3.72
C VAL A 242 10.17 16.23 4.98
N ILE A 243 9.07 15.50 5.09
CA ILE A 243 8.79 14.55 6.17
C ILE A 243 9.13 13.14 5.68
N PHE A 244 9.93 12.38 6.43
CA PHE A 244 10.38 11.05 5.99
C PHE A 244 10.49 10.04 7.14
N ASP A 245 10.47 8.74 6.83
CA ASP A 245 10.50 7.66 7.85
C ASP A 245 11.85 7.60 8.59
N ILE A 246 12.91 7.11 7.95
CA ILE A 246 14.27 7.10 8.52
C ILE A 246 15.33 7.01 7.41
N VAL A 247 16.48 7.63 7.65
CA VAL A 247 17.66 7.55 6.78
C VAL A 247 18.88 7.04 7.54
N GLY A 248 19.81 6.41 6.83
CA GLY A 248 21.05 5.94 7.43
C GLY A 248 21.93 7.10 7.91
N ALA A 249 22.75 6.86 8.94
CA ALA A 249 23.58 7.90 9.57
C ALA A 249 24.64 8.52 8.63
N LYS A 250 24.99 7.84 7.53
CA LYS A 250 25.95 8.31 6.52
C LYS A 250 25.22 8.78 5.26
N THR A 251 24.51 9.90 5.36
CA THR A 251 23.72 10.48 4.27
C THR A 251 24.08 11.94 4.07
N ASN A 252 24.00 12.42 2.84
CA ASN A 252 24.25 13.82 2.48
C ASN A 252 22.95 14.65 2.40
N ILE A 253 21.79 14.06 2.72
CA ILE A 253 20.50 14.77 2.60
C ILE A 253 20.41 16.00 3.48
N TYR A 254 21.09 16.00 4.63
CA TYR A 254 21.06 17.14 5.56
C TYR A 254 21.80 18.32 4.96
N ASP A 255 22.99 18.07 4.38
CA ASP A 255 23.76 19.09 3.66
C ASP A 255 23.00 19.59 2.42
N THR A 256 22.35 18.68 1.68
CA THR A 256 21.54 19.03 0.52
C THR A 256 20.33 19.87 0.92
N ALA A 257 19.64 19.52 2.00
CA ALA A 257 18.49 20.27 2.51
C ALA A 257 18.91 21.64 3.04
N GLU A 258 20.04 21.75 3.75
CA GLU A 258 20.58 23.03 4.21
C GLU A 258 20.88 23.97 3.03
N LYS A 259 21.53 23.46 1.97
CA LYS A 259 21.81 24.22 0.74
C LYS A 259 20.53 24.73 0.05
N HIS A 260 19.46 23.95 0.07
CA HIS A 260 18.18 24.33 -0.53
C HIS A 260 17.27 25.08 0.45
N ASN A 261 17.71 25.32 1.69
CA ASN A 261 16.93 25.91 2.78
C ASN A 261 15.61 25.14 3.02
N VAL A 262 15.68 23.82 3.05
CA VAL A 262 14.56 22.89 3.25
C VAL A 262 14.61 22.29 4.65
N LYS A 263 13.46 22.22 5.32
CA LYS A 263 13.36 21.57 6.63
C LYS A 263 13.14 20.06 6.47
N LEU A 264 14.04 19.28 7.05
CA LEU A 264 13.91 17.84 7.19
C LEU A 264 13.25 17.48 8.53
N ILE A 265 12.23 16.62 8.47
CA ILE A 265 11.54 16.06 9.65
C ILE A 265 11.53 14.54 9.53
N GLN A 266 12.32 13.86 10.37
CA GLN A 266 12.25 12.41 10.50
C GLN A 266 11.03 12.03 11.34
N ILE A 267 10.36 10.93 11.00
CA ILE A 267 9.23 10.35 11.75
C ILE A 267 9.74 9.39 12.82
N ARG A 268 10.61 8.44 12.45
CA ARG A 268 10.97 7.35 13.36
C ARG A 268 11.86 7.84 14.50
N HIS A 269 11.54 7.41 15.73
CA HIS A 269 12.25 7.76 16.96
C HIS A 269 12.28 9.25 17.31
N THR A 270 11.33 10.03 16.79
CA THR A 270 11.23 11.47 16.99
C THR A 270 9.77 11.86 17.25
N MET A 271 9.53 13.16 17.46
CA MET A 271 8.19 13.75 17.55
C MET A 271 7.91 14.59 16.29
N PRO A 272 7.48 13.98 15.17
CA PRO A 272 7.34 14.69 13.89
C PRO A 272 6.33 15.85 13.97
N LEU A 273 5.25 15.70 14.74
CA LEU A 273 4.23 16.73 14.90
C LEU A 273 4.78 17.97 15.63
N THR A 274 5.58 17.78 16.68
CA THR A 274 6.25 18.86 17.40
C THR A 274 7.26 19.60 16.53
N GLN A 275 8.08 18.86 15.77
CA GLN A 275 9.04 19.48 14.86
C GLN A 275 8.36 20.28 13.74
N LEU A 276 7.22 19.80 13.24
CA LEU A 276 6.44 20.52 12.24
C LEU A 276 5.84 21.79 12.84
N TYR A 277 5.25 21.71 14.04
CA TYR A 277 4.74 22.87 14.78
C TYR A 277 5.82 23.95 14.96
N ASP A 278 6.99 23.57 15.50
CA ASP A 278 8.09 24.51 15.76
C ASP A 278 8.57 25.21 14.49
N HIS A 279 8.56 24.50 13.35
CA HIS A 279 8.94 25.05 12.06
C HIS A 279 7.87 25.99 11.49
N LEU A 280 6.59 25.63 11.57
CA LEU A 280 5.48 26.38 10.98
C LEU A 280 5.05 27.59 11.84
N LYS A 281 5.14 27.50 13.16
CA LYS A 281 4.72 28.56 14.11
C LYS A 281 5.25 29.96 13.75
N PRO A 282 6.55 30.18 13.45
CA PRO A 282 7.02 31.50 13.08
C PRO A 282 6.53 31.96 11.69
N LEU A 283 6.16 31.02 10.81
CA LEU A 283 5.79 31.26 9.42
C LEU A 283 4.30 31.60 9.25
N CYS A 284 3.42 31.04 10.08
CA CYS A 284 1.96 31.24 9.97
C CYS A 284 1.50 32.63 10.45
N ASN A 285 0.42 33.13 9.85
CA ASN A 285 -0.27 34.37 10.23
C ASN A 285 -1.43 34.15 11.22
N PHE A 286 -1.65 32.90 11.66
CA PHE A 286 -2.64 32.51 12.65
C PHE A 286 -1.98 31.68 13.76
N GLU A 287 -2.67 31.56 14.89
CA GLU A 287 -2.20 30.77 16.03
C GLU A 287 -2.35 29.28 15.73
N LEU A 288 -1.24 28.53 15.87
CA LEU A 288 -1.24 27.08 15.73
C LEU A 288 -1.60 26.42 17.07
N ASN A 289 -2.35 25.32 17.00
CA ASN A 289 -2.61 24.48 18.16
C ASN A 289 -1.32 23.80 18.63
N GLU A 290 -1.09 23.79 19.95
CA GLU A 290 0.03 23.06 20.51
C GLU A 290 -0.14 21.55 20.27
N PRO A 291 0.92 20.86 19.81
CA PRO A 291 0.83 19.46 19.46
C PRO A 291 0.79 18.58 20.72
N PRO A 292 -0.01 17.49 20.73
CA PRO A 292 0.05 16.51 21.80
C PRO A 292 1.44 15.85 21.84
N THR A 293 2.02 15.70 23.05
CA THR A 293 3.42 15.24 23.24
C THR A 293 3.54 13.82 23.81
N THR A 294 2.44 13.24 24.28
CA THR A 294 2.40 11.86 24.79
C THR A 294 1.59 10.95 23.87
N GLU A 295 1.92 9.66 23.81
CA GLU A 295 1.18 8.66 23.02
C GLU A 295 -0.31 8.66 23.34
N LYS A 296 -0.68 8.78 24.62
CA LYS A 296 -2.08 8.86 25.07
C LYS A 296 -2.78 10.11 24.55
N SER A 297 -2.11 11.27 24.61
CA SER A 297 -2.66 12.52 24.08
C SER A 297 -2.75 12.52 22.56
N ILE A 298 -1.77 11.92 21.86
CA ILE A 298 -1.76 11.78 20.39
C ILE A 298 -2.94 10.89 19.98
N SER A 299 -3.11 9.75 20.63
CA SER A 299 -4.22 8.83 20.36
C SER A 299 -5.58 9.50 20.54
N LYS A 300 -5.76 10.20 21.67
CA LYS A 300 -7.01 10.95 21.94
C LYS A 300 -7.27 12.04 20.90
N ALA A 301 -6.22 12.76 20.48
CA ALA A 301 -6.34 13.81 19.49
C ALA A 301 -6.74 13.24 18.11
N ILE A 302 -6.12 12.14 17.68
CA ILE A 302 -6.48 11.44 16.44
C ILE A 302 -7.91 10.88 16.50
N ASP A 303 -8.33 10.33 17.64
CA ASP A 303 -9.70 9.82 17.81
C ASP A 303 -10.75 10.93 17.78
N SER A 304 -10.36 12.18 18.10
CA SER A 304 -11.25 13.33 18.03
C SER A 304 -11.34 14.00 16.66
N LEU A 305 -10.49 13.60 15.71
CA LEU A 305 -10.58 14.09 14.33
C LEU A 305 -11.79 13.47 13.63
N ASP A 306 -12.42 14.25 12.76
CA ASP A 306 -13.53 13.82 11.93
C ASP A 306 -13.13 12.62 11.05
N ASP A 307 -14.06 11.70 10.84
CA ASP A 307 -13.86 10.58 9.92
C ASP A 307 -13.62 11.06 8.48
N GLU A 308 -14.05 12.27 8.11
CA GLU A 308 -13.68 12.96 6.84
C GLU A 308 -12.18 13.20 6.66
N VAL A 309 -11.38 13.16 7.73
CA VAL A 309 -9.92 13.19 7.63
C VAL A 309 -9.37 11.84 7.14
N PHE A 310 -10.06 10.76 7.47
CA PHE A 310 -9.67 9.38 7.19
C PHE A 310 -10.52 8.74 6.09
N SER A 311 -11.43 9.51 5.50
CA SER A 311 -12.27 9.08 4.40
C SER A 311 -12.10 10.06 3.25
N GLU A 312 -11.99 9.50 2.05
CA GLU A 312 -12.32 10.22 0.84
C GLU A 312 -13.42 9.48 0.12
N VAL A 313 -14.34 10.27 -0.43
CA VAL A 313 -15.30 9.83 -1.43
C VAL A 313 -14.53 9.08 -2.50
N MET A 314 -14.92 7.83 -2.77
CA MET A 314 -14.40 7.05 -3.88
C MET A 314 -14.73 7.71 -5.22
N HIS A 315 -14.04 8.79 -5.57
CA HIS A 315 -13.86 9.25 -6.94
C HIS A 315 -12.50 8.75 -7.43
N ILE A 316 -12.25 7.46 -7.26
CA ILE A 316 -11.45 6.75 -8.25
C ILE A 316 -12.44 6.44 -9.36
N ASP A 317 -12.54 7.34 -10.33
CA ASP A 317 -12.86 6.94 -11.69
C ASP A 317 -11.89 5.82 -12.02
N THR A 318 -12.35 4.57 -11.97
CA THR A 318 -11.74 3.50 -12.76
C THR A 318 -11.88 3.95 -14.21
N PRO A 319 -10.81 4.37 -14.90
CA PRO A 319 -10.90 4.56 -16.33
C PRO A 319 -10.99 3.16 -16.91
N GLY A 320 -12.18 2.75 -17.34
CA GLY A 320 -12.42 1.51 -18.07
C GLY A 320 -12.16 0.24 -17.27
N LEU A 321 -13.22 -0.29 -16.66
CA LEU A 321 -13.40 -1.73 -16.47
C LEU A 321 -14.38 -2.25 -17.52
#